data_AF-A0A9W8QHN2-F1
#
_entry.id   AF-A0A9W8QHN2-F1
#
_cell.length_a   1.000
_cell.length_b   1.000
_cell.length_c   1.000
_cell.angle_alpha   90.00
_cell.angle_beta   90.00
_cell.angle_gamma   90.00
#
_symmetry.space_group_name_H-M   'P 1'
#
loop_
_entity.id
_entity.type
_entity.pdbx_description
1 polymer ?
#
loop_
_entity_poly.entity_id
_entity_poly.type
_entity_poly.pdbx_seq_one_letter_code
_entity_poly.pdbx_strand_id
1 'polypeptide(L)'
;MRPTLGATSTNGVVPYSSKWDTIGGFARSAAEYQVLAQALYGSAETANKTYEKPVTLICPSDYWPVQDEASQEVFETFIVRVENFLGIKRTNIHLADTWEKHRPDGVDESLSEYMHSAFAWSANRDQWLGLLKPFIDEYTEKMGKPPVLNPQIRFKVEYTPTVTKEQQVEGGRRLKVYHDWFYQHIMPPAEDGHSSSVMVLPWTTGKPDYRDTYKAGPQQFTGEGFFFYNIGPYGNCPEIIFPAGSTPYISKYTGREEQLPAALGLIGARGSDLMLADFVSKLFESTVPDWAEFE
;
A
#
# COMPACT_ATOMS: atom_id res chain seq x y z
N MET A 1 -5.96 4.70 4.49
CA MET A 1 -4.51 4.43 4.60
C MET A 1 -4.30 2.99 4.97
N ARG A 2 -3.23 2.37 4.49
CA ARG A 2 -2.62 1.21 5.13
C ARG A 2 -1.55 1.73 6.09
N PRO A 3 -1.69 1.58 7.42
CA PRO A 3 -0.74 2.17 8.36
C PRO A 3 0.57 1.40 8.43
N THR A 4 1.51 1.92 9.21
CA THR A 4 2.67 1.20 9.74
C THR A 4 2.23 -0.15 10.32
N LEU A 5 2.99 -1.21 10.03
CA LEU A 5 2.76 -2.51 10.67
C LEU A 5 2.89 -2.39 12.19
N GLY A 6 1.81 -2.73 12.89
CA GLY A 6 1.71 -2.66 14.34
C GLY A 6 1.23 -1.31 14.91
N ALA A 7 0.78 -0.36 14.07
CA ALA A 7 0.24 0.93 14.55
C ALA A 7 -1.02 0.79 15.41
N THR A 8 -1.82 -0.25 15.17
CA THR A 8 -3.03 -0.58 15.94
C THR A 8 -3.05 -2.07 16.25
N SER A 9 -3.63 -2.44 17.39
CA SER A 9 -3.85 -3.85 17.73
C SER A 9 -4.78 -4.53 16.73
N THR A 10 -4.41 -5.73 16.29
CA THR A 10 -5.25 -6.62 15.47
C THR A 10 -6.05 -7.62 16.31
N ASN A 11 -6.12 -7.42 17.64
CA ASN A 11 -6.91 -8.28 18.52
C ASN A 11 -8.39 -8.28 18.11
N GLY A 12 -8.96 -9.47 17.98
CA GLY A 12 -10.36 -9.65 17.57
C GLY A 12 -10.58 -9.64 16.05
N VAL A 13 -9.52 -9.50 15.25
CA VAL A 13 -9.58 -9.61 13.78
C VAL A 13 -9.17 -11.02 13.36
N VAL A 14 -9.80 -11.55 12.31
CA VAL A 14 -9.43 -12.83 11.70
C VAL A 14 -8.05 -12.67 11.04
N PRO A 15 -6.99 -13.33 11.55
CA PRO A 15 -5.64 -13.05 11.10
C PRO A 15 -5.30 -13.76 9.78
N TYR A 16 -4.48 -13.13 8.96
CA TYR A 16 -3.72 -13.78 7.91
C TYR A 16 -2.29 -14.08 8.39
N SER A 17 -1.61 -13.05 8.89
CA SER A 17 -0.26 -13.14 9.46
C SER A 17 0.06 -11.87 10.24
N SER A 18 0.57 -12.02 11.45
CA SER A 18 1.03 -10.89 12.27
C SER A 18 2.18 -10.08 11.64
N LYS A 19 2.80 -10.60 10.59
CA LYS A 19 3.85 -9.92 9.82
C LYS A 19 3.29 -8.97 8.74
N TRP A 20 1.98 -8.98 8.51
CA TRP A 20 1.34 -8.32 7.37
C TRP A 20 0.07 -7.56 7.74
N ASP A 21 -0.71 -8.10 8.67
CA ASP A 21 -2.03 -7.58 9.01
C ASP A 21 -1.95 -6.17 9.62
N THR A 22 -2.77 -5.26 9.09
CA THR A 22 -2.88 -3.87 9.54
C THR A 22 -4.35 -3.45 9.56
N ILE A 23 -4.70 -2.53 10.45
CA ILE A 23 -6.05 -1.96 10.54
C ILE A 23 -6.06 -0.60 9.86
N GLY A 24 -6.59 -0.56 8.64
CA GLY A 24 -6.74 0.68 7.87
C GLY A 24 -8.09 1.35 8.06
N GLY A 25 -8.17 2.61 7.67
CA GLY A 25 -9.40 3.40 7.65
C GLY A 25 -9.69 4.02 6.28
N PHE A 26 -10.97 4.37 6.09
CA PHE A 26 -11.47 5.17 4.96
C PHE A 26 -12.27 6.36 5.50
N ALA A 27 -12.15 7.50 4.85
CA ALA A 27 -12.91 8.71 5.16
C ALA A 27 -13.30 9.43 3.86
N ARG A 28 -14.24 10.38 3.90
CA ARG A 28 -14.67 11.11 2.70
C ARG A 28 -13.78 12.31 2.39
N SER A 29 -13.06 12.83 3.39
CA SER A 29 -12.13 13.94 3.23
C SER A 29 -10.82 13.70 3.97
N ALA A 30 -9.78 14.45 3.61
CA ALA A 30 -8.49 14.41 4.28
C ALA A 30 -8.58 14.86 5.75
N ALA A 31 -9.40 15.87 6.05
CA ALA A 31 -9.65 16.34 7.41
C ALA A 31 -10.37 15.28 8.28
N GLU A 32 -11.40 14.63 7.74
CA GLU A 32 -12.03 13.48 8.43
C GLU A 32 -11.04 12.34 8.61
N TYR A 33 -10.17 12.10 7.63
CA TYR A 33 -9.15 11.07 7.73
C TYR A 33 -8.12 11.38 8.81
N GLN A 34 -7.72 12.64 9.00
CA GLN A 34 -6.82 13.04 10.07
C GLN A 34 -7.40 12.73 11.46
N VAL A 35 -8.69 13.01 11.67
CA VAL A 35 -9.41 12.66 12.90
C VAL A 35 -9.43 11.14 13.10
N LEU A 36 -9.75 10.38 12.05
CA LEU A 36 -9.75 8.91 12.09
C LEU A 36 -8.34 8.35 12.39
N ALA A 37 -7.30 8.91 11.79
CA ALA A 37 -5.92 8.51 11.99
C ALA A 37 -5.49 8.73 13.45
N GLN A 38 -5.83 9.88 14.04
CA GLN A 38 -5.57 10.16 15.45
C GLN A 38 -6.30 9.16 16.37
N ALA A 39 -7.52 8.74 16.02
CA ALA A 39 -8.27 7.75 16.80
C ALA A 39 -7.71 6.33 16.68
N LEU A 40 -7.18 5.93 15.51
CA LEU A 40 -6.68 4.59 15.26
C LEU A 40 -5.22 4.40 15.66
N TYR A 41 -4.37 5.40 15.42
CA TYR A 41 -2.90 5.28 15.50
C TYR A 41 -2.28 6.23 16.52
N GLY A 42 -3.06 7.19 17.03
CA GLY A 42 -2.55 8.24 17.92
C GLY A 42 -2.62 7.91 19.40
N SER A 43 -1.97 8.78 20.18
CA SER A 43 -1.98 8.81 21.63
C SER A 43 -2.27 10.22 22.13
N ALA A 44 -2.34 10.41 23.45
CA ALA A 44 -2.46 11.74 24.04
C ALA A 44 -1.27 12.66 23.68
N GLU A 45 -0.09 12.08 23.46
CA GLU A 45 1.14 12.80 23.10
C GLU A 45 1.11 13.30 21.65
N THR A 46 0.39 12.60 20.76
CA THR A 46 0.34 12.95 19.34
C THR A 46 -0.79 13.92 18.99
N ALA A 47 -1.81 14.05 19.85
CA ALA A 47 -3.03 14.80 19.56
C ALA A 47 -2.82 16.27 19.22
N ASN A 48 -1.75 16.89 19.76
CA ASN A 48 -1.39 18.28 19.48
C ASN A 48 0.02 18.41 18.88
N LYS A 49 0.59 17.31 18.38
CA LYS A 49 1.93 17.33 17.79
C LYS A 49 1.87 18.04 16.45
N THR A 50 2.76 19.01 16.27
CA THR A 50 3.04 19.58 14.95
C THR A 50 4.12 18.73 14.29
N TYR A 51 3.90 18.35 13.04
CA TYR A 51 4.87 17.62 12.25
C TYR A 51 5.55 18.55 11.26
N GLU A 52 6.86 18.35 11.08
CA GLU A 52 7.60 19.06 10.05
C GLU A 52 7.16 18.59 8.65
N LYS A 53 7.25 19.49 7.68
CA LYS A 53 6.95 19.15 6.29
C LYS A 53 8.08 18.27 5.72
N PRO A 54 7.75 17.23 4.93
CA PRO A 54 8.75 16.50 4.17
C PRO A 54 9.57 17.45 3.28
N VAL A 55 10.88 17.25 3.22
CA VAL A 55 11.82 18.05 2.42
C VAL A 55 12.23 17.35 1.12
N THR A 56 11.74 16.13 0.89
CA THR A 56 11.99 15.36 -0.33
C THR A 56 10.70 14.69 -0.82
N LEU A 57 10.39 14.87 -2.10
CA LEU A 57 9.31 14.16 -2.79
C LEU A 57 9.95 13.15 -3.75
N ILE A 58 9.79 11.86 -3.48
CA ILE A 58 10.37 10.77 -4.28
C ILE A 58 9.37 10.31 -5.33
N CYS A 59 9.83 10.23 -6.58
CA CYS A 59 9.03 9.80 -7.72
C CYS A 59 9.74 8.62 -8.43
N PRO A 60 9.33 7.37 -8.18
CA PRO A 60 10.02 6.21 -8.75
C PRO A 60 9.77 6.08 -10.27
N SER A 61 10.80 6.24 -11.09
CA SER A 61 10.69 6.16 -12.55
C SER A 61 10.26 4.78 -13.06
N ASP A 62 10.33 3.74 -12.23
CA ASP A 62 9.82 2.40 -12.53
C ASP A 62 8.30 2.41 -12.81
N TYR A 63 7.56 3.41 -12.32
CA TYR A 63 6.09 3.50 -12.42
C TYR A 63 5.58 4.78 -13.06
N TRP A 64 6.49 5.65 -13.52
CA TRP A 64 6.17 6.95 -14.10
C TRP A 64 6.90 7.14 -15.44
N PRO A 65 6.27 7.73 -16.47
CA PRO A 65 4.86 8.11 -16.55
C PRO A 65 3.94 6.88 -16.62
N VAL A 66 2.67 7.04 -16.27
CA VAL A 66 1.65 6.03 -16.56
C VAL A 66 1.31 6.02 -18.04
N GLN A 67 0.79 4.91 -18.55
CA GLN A 67 0.50 4.77 -19.99
C GLN A 67 -0.71 5.59 -20.46
N ASP A 68 -1.69 5.82 -19.59
CA ASP A 68 -2.88 6.61 -19.92
C ASP A 68 -2.56 8.11 -19.82
N GLU A 69 -2.55 8.81 -20.96
CA GLU A 69 -2.13 10.21 -21.04
C GLU A 69 -3.00 11.15 -20.20
N ALA A 70 -4.33 10.95 -20.22
CA ALA A 70 -5.25 11.77 -19.45
C ALA A 70 -5.04 11.62 -17.94
N SER A 71 -4.84 10.38 -17.46
CA SER A 71 -4.48 10.13 -16.07
C SER A 71 -3.10 10.68 -15.73
N GLN A 72 -2.12 10.59 -16.64
CA GLN A 72 -0.79 11.16 -16.44
C GLN A 72 -0.84 12.67 -16.24
N GLU A 73 -1.68 13.39 -16.99
CA GLU A 73 -1.89 14.83 -16.83
C GLU A 73 -2.49 15.16 -15.45
N VAL A 74 -3.51 14.42 -15.01
CA VAL A 74 -4.11 14.56 -13.67
C VAL A 74 -3.06 14.34 -12.58
N PHE A 75 -2.26 13.28 -12.70
CA PHE A 75 -1.21 12.98 -11.74
C PHE A 75 -0.11 14.04 -11.72
N GLU A 76 0.36 14.48 -12.89
CA GLU A 76 1.40 15.51 -12.98
C GLU A 76 0.93 16.82 -12.35
N THR A 77 -0.30 17.23 -12.62
CA THR A 77 -0.93 18.41 -12.00
C THR A 77 -0.91 18.30 -10.48
N PHE A 78 -1.28 17.14 -9.94
CA PHE A 78 -1.28 16.92 -8.50
C PHE A 78 0.14 16.85 -7.92
N ILE A 79 1.09 16.23 -8.59
CA ILE A 79 2.48 16.16 -8.12
C ILE A 79 3.11 17.57 -8.10
N VAL A 80 2.88 18.40 -9.12
CA VAL A 80 3.30 19.82 -9.13
C VAL A 80 2.67 20.59 -7.97
N ARG A 81 1.41 20.32 -7.63
CA ARG A 81 0.79 20.89 -6.45
C ARG A 81 1.51 20.49 -5.15
N VAL A 82 1.91 19.22 -5.01
CA VAL A 82 2.71 18.76 -3.86
C VAL A 82 4.05 19.49 -3.81
N GLU A 83 4.75 19.61 -4.94
CA GLU A 83 6.00 20.37 -5.07
C GLU A 83 5.84 21.82 -4.58
N ASN A 84 4.80 22.51 -5.04
CA ASN A 84 4.51 23.90 -4.67
C ASN A 84 4.19 24.04 -3.18
N PHE A 85 3.40 23.12 -2.61
CA PHE A 85 3.04 23.14 -1.19
C PHE A 85 4.23 22.91 -0.26
N LEU A 86 5.20 22.09 -0.71
CA LEU A 86 6.43 21.80 0.00
C LEU A 86 7.56 22.80 -0.29
N GLY A 87 7.49 23.53 -1.41
CA GLY A 87 8.57 24.41 -1.87
C GLY A 87 9.79 23.63 -2.38
N ILE A 88 9.59 22.42 -2.90
CA ILE A 88 10.67 21.52 -3.36
C ILE A 88 10.40 21.01 -4.77
N LYS A 89 11.40 20.35 -5.37
CA LYS A 89 11.22 19.57 -6.60
C LYS A 89 11.29 18.08 -6.31
N ARG A 90 10.55 17.28 -7.09
CA ARG A 90 10.62 15.83 -6.97
C ARG A 90 12.02 15.32 -7.32
N THR A 91 12.42 14.26 -6.63
CA THR A 91 13.62 13.48 -6.92
C THR A 91 13.19 12.19 -7.59
N ASN A 92 13.61 12.01 -8.84
CA ASN A 92 13.36 10.78 -9.56
C ASN A 92 14.39 9.73 -9.12
N ILE A 93 13.90 8.53 -8.80
CA ILE A 93 14.75 7.37 -8.48
C ILE A 93 14.34 6.19 -9.33
N HIS A 94 15.28 5.32 -9.66
CA HIS A 94 14.98 4.02 -10.26
C HIS A 94 15.22 2.95 -9.19
N LEU A 95 14.17 2.29 -8.72
CA LEU A 95 14.23 1.33 -7.61
C LEU A 95 15.09 0.13 -7.99
N ALA A 96 14.93 -0.40 -9.21
CA ALA A 96 15.74 -1.53 -9.67
C ALA A 96 17.24 -1.19 -9.70
N ASP A 97 17.64 -0.07 -10.30
CA ASP A 97 19.04 0.38 -10.34
C ASP A 97 19.59 0.65 -8.93
N THR A 98 18.77 1.24 -8.06
CA THR A 98 19.16 1.51 -6.67
C THR A 98 19.36 0.20 -5.90
N TRP A 99 18.56 -0.84 -6.18
CA TRP A 99 18.78 -2.17 -5.65
C TRP A 99 20.06 -2.79 -6.20
N GLU A 100 20.27 -2.78 -7.51
CA GLU A 100 21.48 -3.36 -8.13
C GLU A 100 22.76 -2.76 -7.56
N LYS A 101 22.77 -1.45 -7.32
CA LYS A 101 23.92 -0.73 -6.76
C LYS A 101 24.15 -0.97 -5.27
N HIS A 102 23.10 -1.23 -4.50
CA HIS A 102 23.14 -1.22 -3.02
C HIS A 102 22.65 -2.51 -2.35
N ARG A 103 22.32 -3.54 -3.14
CA ARG A 103 21.96 -4.86 -2.62
C ARG A 103 23.13 -5.47 -1.83
N PRO A 104 22.85 -6.32 -0.83
CA PRO A 104 23.91 -6.94 -0.05
C PRO A 104 24.85 -7.82 -0.88
N ASP A 105 26.09 -7.96 -0.43
CA ASP A 105 27.05 -8.87 -1.02
C ASP A 105 26.50 -10.31 -1.08
N GLY A 106 26.71 -10.97 -2.23
CA GLY A 106 26.22 -12.33 -2.47
C GLY A 106 24.74 -12.43 -2.85
N VAL A 107 24.05 -11.31 -3.04
CA VAL A 107 22.71 -11.26 -3.65
C VAL A 107 22.84 -10.83 -5.11
N ASP A 108 22.65 -11.79 -6.03
CA ASP A 108 22.73 -11.54 -7.48
C ASP A 108 21.36 -11.34 -8.14
N GLU A 109 20.27 -11.64 -7.42
CA GLU A 109 18.89 -11.46 -7.88
C GLU A 109 18.54 -9.96 -8.08
N SER A 110 17.75 -9.66 -9.11
CA SER A 110 17.06 -8.36 -9.21
C SER A 110 16.09 -8.17 -8.05
N LEU A 111 15.64 -6.93 -7.81
CA LEU A 111 14.69 -6.64 -6.73
C LEU A 111 13.41 -7.49 -6.84
N SER A 112 12.89 -7.63 -8.07
CA SER A 112 11.68 -8.41 -8.34
C SER A 112 11.88 -9.90 -8.07
N GLU A 113 12.99 -10.47 -8.55
CA GLU A 113 13.33 -11.89 -8.31
C GLU A 113 13.57 -12.16 -6.83
N TYR A 114 14.32 -11.27 -6.16
CA TYR A 114 14.63 -11.41 -4.74
C TYR A 114 13.35 -11.40 -3.89
N MET A 115 12.38 -10.56 -4.26
CA MET A 115 11.14 -10.39 -3.52
C MET A 115 9.99 -11.29 -4.01
N HIS A 116 10.18 -12.06 -5.09
CA HIS A 116 9.14 -12.88 -5.73
C HIS A 116 8.40 -13.78 -4.74
N SER A 117 9.12 -14.51 -3.89
CA SER A 117 8.50 -15.43 -2.92
C SER A 117 8.34 -14.84 -1.52
N ALA A 118 8.71 -13.57 -1.29
CA ALA A 118 8.84 -13.00 0.05
C ALA A 118 7.51 -13.01 0.82
N PHE A 119 6.42 -12.52 0.22
CA PHE A 119 5.09 -12.59 0.84
C PHE A 119 4.63 -14.05 0.97
N ALA A 120 4.71 -14.81 -0.12
CA ALA A 120 4.21 -16.18 -0.16
C ALA A 120 4.82 -17.06 0.95
N TRP A 121 6.13 -16.96 1.16
CA TRP A 121 6.83 -17.72 2.18
C TRP A 121 6.62 -17.18 3.60
N SER A 122 6.61 -15.86 3.78
CA SER A 122 6.49 -15.26 5.11
C SER A 122 5.10 -15.36 5.72
N ALA A 123 4.03 -15.33 4.90
CA ALA A 123 2.65 -15.19 5.32
C ALA A 123 1.83 -16.49 5.25
N ASN A 124 1.95 -17.29 4.18
CA ASN A 124 0.99 -18.38 3.93
C ASN A 124 1.04 -19.50 4.97
N ARG A 125 2.22 -19.76 5.54
CA ARG A 125 2.35 -20.70 6.64
C ARG A 125 1.61 -20.23 7.91
N ASP A 126 1.64 -18.92 8.19
CA ASP A 126 0.85 -18.35 9.30
C ASP A 126 -0.64 -18.50 9.02
N GLN A 127 -1.08 -18.27 7.77
CA GLN A 127 -2.48 -18.44 7.39
C GLN A 127 -2.97 -19.88 7.59
N TRP A 128 -2.16 -20.86 7.20
CA TRP A 128 -2.48 -22.28 7.38
C TRP A 128 -2.64 -22.64 8.86
N LEU A 129 -1.61 -22.33 9.67
CA LEU A 129 -1.57 -22.72 11.08
C LEU A 129 -2.52 -21.92 11.96
N GLY A 130 -2.70 -20.63 11.65
CA GLY A 130 -3.43 -19.69 12.50
C GLY A 130 -4.92 -19.61 12.20
N LEU A 131 -5.35 -19.96 10.98
CA LEU A 131 -6.75 -19.83 10.56
C LEU A 131 -7.30 -21.07 9.87
N LEU A 132 -6.73 -21.44 8.71
CA LEU A 132 -7.37 -22.42 7.83
C LEU A 132 -7.47 -23.80 8.46
N LYS A 133 -6.37 -24.32 9.02
CA LYS A 133 -6.36 -25.63 9.64
C LYS A 133 -7.26 -25.69 10.88
N PRO A 134 -7.14 -24.80 11.88
CA PRO A 134 -8.03 -24.82 13.04
C PRO A 134 -9.50 -24.70 12.67
N PHE A 135 -9.85 -23.80 11.73
CA PHE A 135 -11.23 -23.62 11.28
C PHE A 135 -11.81 -24.89 10.63
N ILE A 136 -11.05 -25.53 9.74
CA ILE A 136 -11.50 -26.75 9.05
C ILE A 136 -11.68 -27.89 10.06
N ASP A 137 -10.73 -28.06 10.97
CA ASP A 137 -10.78 -29.10 12.00
C ASP A 137 -12.01 -28.90 12.91
N GLU A 138 -12.17 -27.70 13.48
CA GLU A 138 -13.28 -27.35 14.37
C GLU A 138 -14.64 -27.45 13.68
N TYR A 139 -14.76 -26.96 12.44
CA TYR A 139 -15.99 -27.07 11.66
C TYR A 139 -16.35 -28.55 11.41
N THR A 140 -15.35 -29.35 11.02
CA THR A 140 -15.57 -30.77 10.71
C THR A 140 -16.01 -31.55 11.94
N GLU A 141 -15.38 -31.29 13.09
CA GLU A 141 -15.75 -31.87 14.38
C GLU A 141 -17.20 -31.53 14.76
N LYS A 142 -17.59 -30.25 14.65
CA LYS A 142 -18.93 -29.78 15.04
C LYS A 142 -20.04 -30.21 14.07
N MET A 143 -19.75 -30.25 12.77
CA MET A 143 -20.76 -30.42 11.74
C MET A 143 -20.78 -31.82 11.12
N GLY A 144 -19.81 -32.69 11.47
CA GLY A 144 -19.67 -34.04 10.91
C GLY A 144 -19.28 -34.07 9.42
N LYS A 145 -18.86 -32.93 8.85
CA LYS A 145 -18.45 -32.78 7.45
C LYS A 145 -17.55 -31.55 7.28
N PRO A 146 -16.63 -31.53 6.30
CA PRO A 146 -15.80 -30.35 6.04
C PRO A 146 -16.64 -29.14 5.57
N PRO A 147 -16.15 -27.91 5.78
CA PRO A 147 -16.84 -26.71 5.31
C PRO A 147 -16.88 -26.65 3.78
N VAL A 148 -17.95 -26.07 3.24
CA VAL A 148 -18.01 -25.72 1.81
C VAL A 148 -17.21 -24.43 1.61
N LEU A 149 -16.02 -24.56 1.05
CA LEU A 149 -15.12 -23.45 0.78
C LEU A 149 -15.29 -22.94 -0.64
N ASN A 150 -15.19 -21.62 -0.84
CA ASN A 150 -15.14 -21.06 -2.19
C ASN A 150 -13.90 -21.61 -2.94
N PRO A 151 -13.90 -21.61 -4.28
CA PRO A 151 -12.81 -22.25 -5.02
C PRO A 151 -11.41 -21.69 -4.75
N GLN A 152 -11.28 -20.39 -4.47
CA GLN A 152 -10.00 -19.76 -4.13
C GLN A 152 -9.46 -20.24 -2.78
N ILE A 153 -10.31 -20.36 -1.77
CA ILE A 153 -9.90 -20.86 -0.45
C ILE A 153 -9.59 -22.36 -0.53
N ARG A 154 -10.28 -23.15 -1.36
CA ARG A 154 -9.89 -24.56 -1.61
C ARG A 154 -8.46 -24.67 -2.15
N PHE A 155 -8.12 -23.87 -3.15
CA PHE A 155 -6.75 -23.80 -3.66
C PHE A 155 -5.76 -23.41 -2.54
N LYS A 156 -6.08 -22.42 -1.71
CA LYS A 156 -5.22 -22.04 -0.58
C LYS A 156 -5.07 -23.14 0.46
N VAL A 157 -6.11 -23.93 0.73
CA VAL A 157 -6.04 -25.09 1.64
C VAL A 157 -5.09 -26.16 1.11
N GLU A 158 -4.99 -26.32 -0.21
CA GLU A 158 -4.03 -27.23 -0.84
C GLU A 158 -2.61 -26.66 -0.83
N TYR A 159 -2.45 -25.35 -1.12
CA TYR A 159 -1.14 -24.72 -1.29
C TYR A 159 -0.48 -24.28 0.03
N THR A 160 -1.18 -23.57 0.91
CA THR A 160 -0.61 -22.99 2.13
C THR A 160 0.12 -23.99 3.06
N PRO A 161 -0.32 -25.27 3.22
CA PRO A 161 0.46 -26.25 3.99
C PRO A 161 1.78 -26.68 3.34
N THR A 162 1.97 -26.44 2.04
CA THR A 162 3.20 -26.80 1.32
C THR A 162 4.37 -25.88 1.63
N VAL A 163 4.09 -24.69 2.19
CA VAL A 163 5.13 -23.74 2.61
C VAL A 163 5.83 -24.27 3.86
N THR A 164 7.11 -24.59 3.73
CA THR A 164 7.91 -25.19 4.80
C THR A 164 8.30 -24.17 5.87
N LYS A 165 8.78 -24.66 7.02
CA LYS A 165 9.32 -23.79 8.07
C LYS A 165 10.57 -23.06 7.57
N GLU A 166 11.41 -23.74 6.79
CA GLU A 166 12.64 -23.21 6.22
C GLU A 166 12.34 -22.09 5.22
N GLN A 167 11.35 -22.29 4.36
CA GLN A 167 10.85 -21.24 3.47
C GLN A 167 10.34 -20.04 4.27
N GLN A 168 9.56 -20.26 5.33
CA GLN A 168 9.08 -19.15 6.17
C GLN A 168 10.20 -18.36 6.82
N VAL A 169 11.25 -19.03 7.32
CA VAL A 169 12.45 -18.38 7.85
C VAL A 169 13.14 -17.55 6.76
N GLU A 170 13.30 -18.11 5.56
CA GLU A 170 13.90 -17.41 4.42
C GLU A 170 13.08 -16.20 3.97
N GLY A 171 11.75 -16.32 3.89
CA GLY A 171 10.84 -15.21 3.60
C GLY A 171 11.00 -14.07 4.61
N GLY A 172 11.11 -14.40 5.90
CA GLY A 172 11.41 -13.42 6.95
C GLY A 172 12.78 -12.74 6.77
N ARG A 173 13.82 -13.50 6.38
CA ARG A 173 15.15 -12.95 6.09
C ARG A 173 15.12 -11.98 4.90
N ARG A 174 14.44 -12.34 3.80
CA ARG A 174 14.30 -11.51 2.60
C ARG A 174 13.58 -10.20 2.89
N LEU A 175 12.49 -10.25 3.67
CA LEU A 175 11.79 -9.05 4.13
C LEU A 175 12.69 -8.14 4.97
N LYS A 176 13.52 -8.71 5.86
CA LYS A 176 14.46 -7.91 6.65
C LYS A 176 15.49 -7.21 5.75
N VAL A 177 16.05 -7.92 4.77
CA VAL A 177 17.00 -7.33 3.82
C VAL A 177 16.37 -6.19 3.03
N TYR A 178 15.15 -6.40 2.51
CA TYR A 178 14.41 -5.34 1.82
C TYR A 178 14.17 -4.14 2.73
N HIS A 179 13.71 -4.37 3.96
CA HIS A 179 13.44 -3.32 4.93
C HIS A 179 14.69 -2.48 5.20
N ASP A 180 15.83 -3.12 5.48
CA ASP A 180 17.08 -2.41 5.76
C ASP A 180 17.56 -1.60 4.55
N TRP A 181 17.54 -2.19 3.35
CA TRP A 181 17.87 -1.49 2.10
C TRP A 181 16.93 -0.30 1.84
N PHE A 182 15.63 -0.49 2.01
CA PHE A 182 14.61 0.53 1.74
C PHE A 182 14.81 1.76 2.64
N TYR A 183 14.99 1.56 3.95
CA TYR A 183 15.24 2.69 4.87
C TYR A 183 16.65 3.26 4.74
N GLN A 184 17.64 2.50 4.30
CA GLN A 184 18.99 3.03 4.12
C GLN A 184 19.14 3.86 2.84
N HIS A 185 18.46 3.47 1.76
CA HIS A 185 18.73 4.01 0.42
C HIS A 185 17.55 4.74 -0.22
N ILE A 186 16.33 4.51 0.24
CA ILE A 186 15.11 5.05 -0.38
C ILE A 186 14.40 6.04 0.55
N MET A 187 14.04 5.61 1.76
CA MET A 187 13.25 6.39 2.73
C MET A 187 13.99 6.52 4.07
N PRO A 188 15.14 7.19 4.15
CA PRO A 188 15.85 7.38 5.41
C PRO A 188 14.97 8.06 6.47
N PRO A 189 15.02 7.60 7.74
CA PRO A 189 14.27 8.24 8.81
C PRO A 189 14.85 9.63 9.10
N ALA A 190 13.98 10.59 9.45
CA ALA A 190 14.41 11.89 9.96
C ALA A 190 14.89 11.78 11.42
N GLU A 191 15.56 12.83 11.91
CA GLU A 191 16.08 12.89 13.28
C GLU A 191 14.97 12.75 14.35
N ASP A 192 13.76 13.23 14.06
CA ASP A 192 12.60 13.18 14.94
C ASP A 192 11.84 11.84 14.89
N GLY A 193 12.34 10.88 14.10
CA GLY A 193 11.74 9.56 13.89
C GLY A 193 10.60 9.53 12.88
N HIS A 194 10.24 10.66 12.26
CA HIS A 194 9.25 10.75 11.19
C HIS A 194 9.91 10.79 9.81
N SER A 195 9.09 10.86 8.77
CA SER A 195 9.57 10.88 7.39
C SER A 195 10.06 12.27 7.00
N SER A 196 11.32 12.41 6.59
CA SER A 196 11.79 13.58 5.85
C SER A 196 11.44 13.52 4.37
N SER A 197 11.09 12.33 3.87
CA SER A 197 10.73 12.07 2.47
C SER A 197 9.30 11.59 2.36
N VAL A 198 8.62 11.87 1.25
CA VAL A 198 7.38 11.18 0.87
C VAL A 198 7.53 10.62 -0.53
N MET A 199 7.09 9.39 -0.77
CA MET A 199 7.12 8.77 -2.09
C MET A 199 5.71 8.78 -2.70
N VAL A 200 5.61 9.13 -3.98
CA VAL A 200 4.34 9.15 -4.73
C VAL A 200 4.22 7.96 -5.70
N LEU A 201 3.09 7.24 -5.63
CA LEU A 201 2.78 6.09 -6.48
C LEU A 201 1.43 6.26 -7.20
N PRO A 202 1.29 5.79 -8.45
CA PRO A 202 0.01 5.78 -9.16
C PRO A 202 -0.84 4.57 -8.72
N TRP A 203 -2.08 4.79 -8.29
CA TRP A 203 -2.96 3.71 -7.81
C TRP A 203 -4.06 3.30 -8.78
N THR A 204 -4.82 4.24 -9.32
CA THR A 204 -5.82 3.95 -10.36
C THR A 204 -5.82 5.07 -11.39
N THR A 205 -5.85 4.69 -12.67
CA THR A 205 -5.88 5.58 -13.83
C THR A 205 -7.32 5.83 -14.32
N GLY A 206 -8.32 5.75 -13.43
CA GLY A 206 -9.72 5.99 -13.80
C GLY A 206 -10.30 5.02 -14.85
N LYS A 207 -9.76 3.80 -14.97
CA LYS A 207 -10.28 2.80 -15.92
C LYS A 207 -11.56 2.13 -15.39
N PRO A 208 -12.63 1.99 -16.20
CA PRO A 208 -13.86 1.33 -15.76
C PRO A 208 -13.66 -0.18 -15.51
N ASP A 209 -14.12 -0.66 -14.35
CA ASP A 209 -14.31 -2.09 -14.05
C ASP A 209 -15.82 -2.41 -14.05
N TYR A 210 -16.30 -2.94 -15.18
CA TYR A 210 -17.72 -3.21 -15.37
C TYR A 210 -18.15 -4.52 -14.70
N ARG A 211 -19.25 -4.45 -13.92
CA ARG A 211 -19.78 -5.58 -13.14
C ARG A 211 -20.38 -6.72 -13.97
N ASP A 212 -20.71 -6.48 -15.23
CA ASP A 212 -21.20 -7.48 -16.18
C ASP A 212 -20.07 -8.18 -16.97
N THR A 213 -18.81 -7.87 -16.66
CA THR A 213 -17.66 -8.54 -17.27
C THR A 213 -17.53 -9.96 -16.71
N TYR A 214 -17.64 -10.96 -17.57
CA TYR A 214 -17.33 -12.34 -17.18
C TYR A 214 -15.86 -12.44 -16.80
N LYS A 215 -15.60 -12.77 -15.53
CA LYS A 215 -14.25 -12.99 -15.01
C LYS A 215 -13.81 -14.41 -15.36
N ALA A 216 -12.50 -14.59 -15.51
CA ALA A 216 -11.92 -15.93 -15.46
C ALA A 216 -12.30 -16.62 -14.14
N GLY A 217 -12.17 -17.94 -14.09
CA GLY A 217 -12.38 -18.72 -12.88
C GLY A 217 -11.49 -18.27 -11.70
N PRO A 218 -11.56 -18.96 -10.55
CA PRO A 218 -10.81 -18.56 -9.36
C PRO A 218 -9.32 -18.40 -9.65
N GLN A 219 -8.76 -17.27 -9.24
CA GLN A 219 -7.33 -17.01 -9.37
C GLN A 219 -6.56 -17.91 -8.41
N GLN A 220 -5.54 -18.61 -8.92
CA GLN A 220 -4.59 -19.40 -8.14
C GLN A 220 -3.45 -18.52 -7.61
N PHE A 221 -3.78 -17.36 -7.05
CA PHE A 221 -2.80 -16.41 -6.56
C PHE A 221 -2.30 -16.81 -5.17
N THR A 222 -1.00 -17.03 -5.06
CA THR A 222 -0.28 -17.43 -3.83
C THR A 222 0.36 -16.25 -3.10
N GLY A 223 0.34 -15.06 -3.71
CA GLY A 223 1.11 -13.92 -3.23
C GLY A 223 2.56 -13.91 -3.70
N GLU A 224 2.87 -14.63 -4.78
CA GLU A 224 4.14 -14.52 -5.46
C GLU A 224 4.19 -13.31 -6.40
N GLY A 225 5.37 -12.70 -6.49
CA GLY A 225 5.67 -11.51 -7.29
C GLY A 225 6.08 -10.29 -6.45
N PHE A 226 6.50 -9.25 -7.16
CA PHE A 226 6.76 -7.93 -6.60
C PHE A 226 6.05 -6.87 -7.46
N PHE A 227 5.06 -6.21 -6.87
CA PHE A 227 4.23 -5.20 -7.53
C PHE A 227 4.44 -3.83 -6.86
N PHE A 228 4.10 -2.75 -7.55
CA PHE A 228 4.28 -1.39 -7.02
C PHE A 228 3.64 -1.20 -5.63
N TYR A 229 2.45 -1.77 -5.42
CA TYR A 229 1.72 -1.72 -4.14
C TYR A 229 2.37 -2.57 -3.03
N ASN A 230 3.48 -3.28 -3.30
CA ASN A 230 4.25 -3.98 -2.27
C ASN A 230 5.33 -3.12 -1.64
N ILE A 231 5.67 -1.95 -2.19
CA ILE A 231 6.74 -1.08 -1.67
C ILE A 231 6.45 -0.70 -0.21
N GLY A 232 5.29 -0.09 0.04
CA GLY A 232 4.85 0.28 1.38
C GLY A 232 4.73 -0.93 2.33
N PRO A 233 3.99 -1.99 1.91
CA PRO A 233 3.87 -3.23 2.66
C PRO A 233 5.19 -3.85 3.11
N TYR A 234 6.16 -3.99 2.21
CA TYR A 234 7.43 -4.67 2.48
C TYR A 234 8.35 -3.79 3.34
N GLY A 235 8.20 -2.46 3.24
CA GLY A 235 8.86 -1.50 4.13
C GLY A 235 8.15 -1.32 5.47
N ASN A 236 7.02 -1.97 5.74
CA ASN A 236 6.21 -1.76 6.95
C ASN A 236 5.82 -0.29 7.22
N CYS A 237 5.75 0.52 6.17
CA CYS A 237 5.44 1.95 6.25
C CYS A 237 3.97 2.28 5.97
N PRO A 238 3.51 3.47 6.40
CA PRO A 238 2.18 3.93 6.09
C PRO A 238 2.07 4.39 4.64
N GLU A 239 0.92 4.11 4.03
CA GLU A 239 0.54 4.61 2.71
C GLU A 239 -0.90 5.15 2.73
N ILE A 240 -1.08 6.41 2.36
CA ILE A 240 -2.39 7.05 2.22
C ILE A 240 -2.73 7.22 0.74
N ILE A 241 -3.91 6.77 0.35
CA ILE A 241 -4.39 6.79 -1.03
C ILE A 241 -5.58 7.74 -1.09
N PHE A 242 -5.58 8.64 -2.07
CA PHE A 242 -6.65 9.62 -2.27
C PHE A 242 -6.85 9.92 -3.76
N PRO A 243 -8.07 10.29 -4.18
CA PRO A 243 -8.29 10.81 -5.53
C PRO A 243 -7.49 12.09 -5.76
N ALA A 244 -6.67 12.11 -6.79
CA ALA A 244 -5.93 13.28 -7.25
C ALA A 244 -6.76 14.13 -8.23
N GLY A 245 -7.71 13.49 -8.92
CA GLY A 245 -8.64 14.10 -9.85
C GLY A 245 -9.52 13.03 -10.51
N SER A 246 -10.02 13.32 -11.70
CA SER A 246 -10.84 12.39 -12.49
C SER A 246 -10.35 12.30 -13.93
N THR A 247 -10.46 11.10 -14.50
CA THR A 247 -10.17 10.82 -15.90
C THR A 247 -11.49 10.51 -16.64
N PRO A 248 -11.70 11.07 -17.84
CA PRO A 248 -12.88 10.79 -18.64
C PRO A 248 -12.83 9.38 -19.23
N TYR A 249 -14.00 8.76 -19.40
CA TYR A 249 -14.16 7.51 -20.13
C TYR A 249 -15.52 7.48 -20.85
N ILE A 250 -15.61 6.75 -21.96
CA ILE A 250 -16.90 6.52 -22.62
C ILE A 250 -17.58 5.31 -21.98
N SER A 251 -18.73 5.54 -21.34
CA SER A 251 -19.53 4.50 -20.71
C SER A 251 -20.22 3.64 -21.77
N LYS A 252 -20.00 2.32 -21.70
CA LYS A 252 -20.66 1.37 -22.62
C LYS A 252 -22.17 1.27 -22.42
N TYR A 253 -22.69 1.74 -21.28
CA TYR A 253 -24.12 1.68 -20.97
C TYR A 253 -24.88 2.92 -21.43
N THR A 254 -24.28 4.09 -21.27
CA THR A 254 -24.93 5.37 -21.59
C THR A 254 -24.50 5.92 -22.95
N GLY A 255 -23.36 5.46 -23.47
CA GLY A 255 -22.72 6.03 -24.67
C GLY A 255 -22.20 7.45 -24.46
N ARG A 256 -22.12 7.92 -23.21
CA ARG A 256 -21.69 9.26 -22.84
C ARG A 256 -20.30 9.23 -22.23
N GLU A 257 -19.63 10.36 -22.31
CA GLU A 257 -18.45 10.62 -21.48
C GLU A 257 -18.89 10.75 -20.02
N GLU A 258 -18.23 9.97 -19.17
CA GLU A 258 -18.40 9.95 -17.72
C GLU A 258 -17.02 10.04 -17.07
N GLN A 259 -16.97 10.26 -15.75
CA GLN A 259 -15.74 10.53 -15.01
C GLN A 259 -15.47 9.44 -13.98
N LEU A 260 -14.22 8.97 -13.90
CA LEU A 260 -13.76 8.04 -12.86
C LEU A 260 -12.55 8.61 -12.12
N PRO A 261 -12.40 8.31 -10.82
CA PRO A 261 -11.31 8.85 -10.03
C PRO A 261 -9.95 8.31 -10.52
N ALA A 262 -9.01 9.22 -10.71
CA ALA A 262 -7.59 8.93 -10.77
C ALA A 262 -6.99 9.14 -9.38
N ALA A 263 -6.33 8.13 -8.82
CA ALA A 263 -5.84 8.18 -7.44
C ALA A 263 -4.33 8.01 -7.34
N LEU A 264 -3.75 8.73 -6.38
CA LEU A 264 -2.35 8.64 -5.98
C LEU A 264 -2.24 8.04 -4.57
N GLY A 265 -1.12 7.39 -4.32
CA GLY A 265 -0.67 6.97 -3.00
C GLY A 265 0.53 7.80 -2.57
N LEU A 266 0.57 8.18 -1.30
CA LEU A 266 1.75 8.75 -0.66
C LEU A 266 2.24 7.81 0.42
N ILE A 267 3.52 7.43 0.34
CA ILE A 267 4.21 6.60 1.33
C ILE A 267 5.09 7.49 2.20
N GLY A 268 4.97 7.33 3.52
CA GLY A 268 5.90 7.90 4.51
C GLY A 268 6.83 6.84 5.08
N ALA A 269 7.80 7.21 5.90
CA ALA A 269 8.63 6.27 6.66
C ALA A 269 7.80 5.60 7.77
N ARG A 270 8.30 4.46 8.27
CA ARG A 270 7.68 3.75 9.41
C ARG A 270 7.42 4.71 10.58
N GLY A 271 6.22 4.64 11.16
CA GLY A 271 5.79 5.47 12.29
C GLY A 271 5.25 6.85 11.91
N SER A 272 5.26 7.21 10.63
CA SER A 272 4.83 8.52 10.15
C SER A 272 3.32 8.62 9.85
N ASP A 273 2.51 7.73 10.42
CA ASP A 273 1.07 7.60 10.11
C ASP A 273 0.31 8.92 10.31
N LEU A 274 0.49 9.55 11.47
CA LEU A 274 -0.16 10.81 11.80
C LEU A 274 0.45 12.00 11.08
N MET A 275 1.77 12.01 10.88
CA MET A 275 2.43 13.02 10.06
C MET A 275 1.85 13.00 8.65
N LEU A 276 1.71 11.81 8.05
CA LEU A 276 1.23 11.65 6.69
C LEU A 276 -0.25 12.04 6.57
N ALA A 277 -1.07 11.73 7.58
CA ALA A 277 -2.46 12.18 7.62
C ALA A 277 -2.59 13.72 7.76
N ASP A 278 -1.79 14.33 8.66
CA ASP A 278 -1.74 15.79 8.84
C ASP A 278 -1.23 16.52 7.58
N PHE A 279 -0.17 16.00 6.97
CA PHE A 279 0.39 16.49 5.72
C PHE A 279 -0.65 16.51 4.61
N VAL A 280 -1.38 15.40 4.41
CA VAL A 280 -2.43 15.33 3.38
C VAL A 280 -3.60 16.26 3.71
N SER A 281 -4.04 16.37 4.97
CA SER A 281 -5.08 17.35 5.33
C SER A 281 -4.68 18.77 4.95
N LYS A 282 -3.48 19.20 5.36
CA LYS A 282 -2.96 20.54 5.06
C LYS A 282 -2.75 20.79 3.57
N LEU A 283 -2.30 19.78 2.82
CA LEU A 283 -2.17 19.85 1.36
C LEU A 283 -3.54 20.10 0.70
N PHE A 284 -4.60 19.45 1.18
CA PHE A 284 -5.96 19.63 0.68
C PHE A 284 -6.60 20.96 1.12
N GLU A 285 -6.26 21.45 2.32
CA GLU A 285 -6.71 22.75 2.83
C GLU A 285 -6.02 23.94 2.15
N SER A 286 -4.74 23.81 1.79
CA SER A 286 -3.97 24.92 1.19
C SER A 286 -4.45 25.32 -0.22
N THR A 287 -5.35 24.54 -0.79
CA THR A 287 -6.11 24.94 -1.97
C THR A 287 -7.43 25.52 -1.53
N VAL A 288 -7.54 26.85 -1.51
CA VAL A 288 -8.85 27.47 -1.72
C VAL A 288 -9.32 26.99 -3.09
N PRO A 289 -10.53 26.42 -3.19
CA PRO A 289 -10.99 25.87 -4.44
C PRO A 289 -11.39 26.94 -5.45
N ASP A 290 -10.92 26.81 -6.69
CA ASP A 290 -11.39 27.58 -7.85
C ASP A 290 -12.88 27.35 -8.20
N TRP A 291 -13.61 26.53 -7.43
CA TRP A 291 -15.07 26.35 -7.61
C TRP A 291 -15.93 27.34 -6.82
N ALA A 292 -15.35 28.34 -6.16
CA ALA A 292 -16.11 29.39 -5.47
C ALA A 292 -16.65 30.52 -6.39
N GLU A 293 -16.49 30.42 -7.73
CA GLU A 293 -16.92 31.46 -8.69
C GLU A 293 -18.06 31.06 -9.65
N PHE A 294 -18.88 30.06 -9.33
CA PHE A 294 -20.12 29.82 -10.09
C PHE A 294 -21.33 29.67 -9.15
N GLU A 295 -21.81 30.82 -8.65
CA GLU A 295 -23.25 31.06 -8.46
C GLU A 295 -23.89 31.45 -9.79
#